data_AF-A0A8X6JKV7-F1
#
_entry.id   AF-A0A8X6JKV7-F1
#
_cell.length_a   1.000
_cell.length_b   1.000
_cell.length_c   1.000
_cell.angle_alpha   90.00
_cell.angle_beta   90.00
_cell.angle_gamma   90.00
#
_symmetry.space_group_name_H-M   'P 1'
#
loop_
_entity.id
_entity.type
_entity.pdbx_description
1 polymer ?
#
loop_
_entity_poly.entity_id
_entity_poly.type
_entity_poly.pdbx_seq_one_letter_code
_entity_poly.pdbx_strand_id
1 'polypeptide(L)'
;MGAEYESLLFYTEIRWLSRGKVLARLFELRHEVREFLLTQNMLEISQHLDDDYWIAKLAYMADIFEHLNELNKKMQGRNENILTCFDKLQGFIKKLELCKKELQKGCLEMYQRTNHITIENKQLIVDLAQHLSMLQ
;
A
#
# COMPACT_ATOMS: atom_id res chain seq x y z
N MET A 1 -17.08 -15.28 -14.09
CA MET A 1 -15.94 -14.46 -13.63
C MET A 1 -16.29 -13.02 -13.93
N GLY A 2 -16.54 -12.22 -12.90
CA GLY A 2 -16.77 -10.78 -13.03
C GLY A 2 -15.73 -10.08 -12.18
N ALA A 3 -14.84 -9.33 -12.82
CA ALA A 3 -13.84 -8.54 -12.11
C ALA A 3 -14.55 -7.34 -11.45
N GLU A 4 -14.13 -6.96 -10.25
CA GLU A 4 -14.73 -5.86 -9.49
C GLU A 4 -14.54 -4.49 -10.19
N TYR A 5 -13.55 -4.38 -11.07
CA TYR A 5 -13.22 -3.14 -11.78
C TYR A 5 -13.22 -3.32 -13.29
N GLU A 6 -14.09 -2.57 -13.97
CA GLU A 6 -14.23 -2.62 -15.45
C GLU A 6 -13.57 -1.43 -16.16
N SER A 7 -13.04 -0.44 -15.43
CA SER A 7 -12.53 0.81 -16.01
C SER A 7 -11.14 1.22 -15.48
N LEU A 8 -10.34 1.86 -16.35
CA LEU A 8 -9.02 2.40 -16.01
C LEU A 8 -9.15 3.60 -15.04
N LEU A 9 -8.21 3.75 -14.10
CA LEU A 9 -8.09 4.99 -13.33
C LEU A 9 -7.59 6.10 -14.26
N PHE A 10 -8.45 7.07 -14.56
CA PHE A 10 -7.99 8.33 -15.17
C PHE A 10 -7.03 9.06 -14.22
N TYR A 11 -6.03 9.70 -14.82
CA TYR A 11 -5.05 10.54 -14.14
C TYR A 11 -5.74 11.58 -13.24
N THR A 12 -5.41 11.57 -11.94
CA THR A 12 -5.73 12.68 -11.03
C THR A 12 -4.46 13.52 -10.85
N GLU A 13 -4.55 14.85 -10.90
CA GLU A 13 -3.38 15.75 -10.78
C GLU A 13 -2.56 15.53 -9.50
N ILE A 14 -3.17 14.92 -8.49
CA ILE A 14 -2.49 14.49 -7.26
C ILE A 14 -1.83 13.12 -7.51
N ARG A 15 -0.57 13.16 -7.95
CA ARG A 15 0.24 12.00 -8.41
C ARG A 15 0.36 10.83 -7.43
N TRP A 16 0.22 11.05 -6.12
CA TRP A 16 0.34 10.00 -5.11
C TRP A 16 -1.00 9.32 -4.78
N LEU A 17 -2.11 10.05 -4.88
CA LEU A 17 -3.45 9.48 -4.81
C LEU A 17 -3.69 8.48 -5.95
N SER A 18 -3.24 8.81 -7.17
CA SER A 18 -3.33 7.89 -8.30
C SER A 18 -2.43 6.66 -8.11
N ARG A 19 -1.18 6.86 -7.67
CA ARG A 19 -0.24 5.75 -7.38
C ARG A 19 -0.77 4.76 -6.35
N GLY A 20 -1.31 5.25 -5.23
CA GLY A 20 -1.89 4.37 -4.22
C GLY A 20 -3.07 3.55 -4.73
N LYS A 21 -3.97 4.19 -5.48
CA LYS A 21 -5.11 3.49 -6.09
C LYS A 21 -4.69 2.46 -7.15
N VAL A 22 -3.64 2.75 -7.92
CA VAL A 22 -3.07 1.80 -8.89
C VAL A 22 -2.51 0.58 -8.16
N LEU A 23 -1.78 0.77 -7.07
CA LEU A 23 -1.24 -0.36 -6.27
C LEU A 23 -2.35 -1.22 -5.68
N ALA A 24 -3.40 -0.61 -5.11
CA ALA A 24 -4.55 -1.34 -4.58
C ALA A 24 -5.25 -2.18 -5.67
N ARG A 25 -5.55 -1.57 -6.83
CA ARG A 25 -6.18 -2.29 -7.94
C ARG A 25 -5.29 -3.38 -8.54
N LEU A 26 -3.98 -3.13 -8.64
CA LEU A 26 -3.03 -4.14 -9.09
C LEU A 26 -3.01 -5.34 -8.14
N PHE A 27 -3.08 -5.08 -6.84
CA PHE A 27 -3.17 -6.14 -5.83
C PHE A 27 -4.47 -6.95 -5.97
N GLU A 28 -5.61 -6.28 -6.18
CA GLU A 28 -6.92 -6.91 -6.33
C GLU A 28 -7.02 -7.73 -7.63
N LEU A 29 -6.50 -7.22 -8.75
CA LEU A 29 -6.52 -7.85 -10.08
C LEU A 29 -5.26 -8.68 -10.40
N ARG A 30 -4.46 -9.04 -9.39
CA ARG A 30 -3.13 -9.65 -9.61
C ARG A 30 -3.19 -10.95 -10.43
N HIS A 31 -4.27 -11.73 -10.30
CA HIS A 31 -4.44 -12.98 -11.04
C HIS A 31 -4.74 -12.73 -12.52
N GLU A 32 -5.65 -11.80 -12.81
CA GLU A 32 -6.02 -11.40 -14.17
C GLU A 32 -4.85 -10.69 -14.88
N VAL A 33 -4.13 -9.83 -14.17
CA VAL A 33 -2.93 -9.15 -14.69
C VAL A 33 -1.85 -10.17 -15.01
N ARG A 34 -1.66 -11.18 -14.15
CA ARG A 34 -0.71 -12.27 -14.41
C ARG A 34 -1.07 -13.04 -15.69
N GLU A 35 -2.33 -13.47 -15.83
CA GLU A 35 -2.79 -14.18 -17.03
C GLU A 35 -2.57 -13.33 -18.28
N PHE A 36 -2.92 -12.04 -18.22
CA PHE A 36 -2.66 -11.10 -19.30
C PHE A 36 -1.17 -11.03 -19.65
N LEU A 37 -0.27 -10.89 -18.67
CA LEU A 37 1.18 -10.85 -18.91
C LEU A 37 1.71 -12.13 -19.56
N LEU A 38 1.18 -13.30 -19.19
CA LEU A 38 1.53 -14.57 -19.83
C LEU A 38 1.12 -14.58 -21.31
N THR A 39 -0.07 -14.06 -21.65
CA THR A 39 -0.47 -13.94 -23.07
C THR A 39 0.43 -13.01 -23.89
N GLN A 40 1.03 -12.02 -23.22
CA GLN A 40 1.97 -11.08 -23.85
C GLN A 40 3.43 -11.58 -23.83
N ASN A 41 3.67 -12.83 -23.41
CA ASN A 41 5.01 -13.43 -23.28
C ASN A 41 5.95 -12.65 -22.34
N MET A 42 5.40 -11.97 -21.33
CA MET A 42 6.15 -11.16 -20.34
C MET A 42 6.48 -11.98 -19.08
N LEU A 43 7.19 -13.09 -19.27
CA LEU A 43 7.40 -14.12 -18.24
C LEU A 43 8.10 -13.58 -16.97
N GLU A 44 9.10 -12.72 -17.13
CA GLU A 44 9.85 -12.13 -16.01
C GLU A 44 8.96 -11.32 -15.06
N ILE A 45 8.00 -10.57 -15.60
CA ILE A 45 7.09 -9.75 -14.80
C ILE A 45 5.99 -10.62 -14.19
N SER A 46 5.46 -11.59 -14.94
CA SER A 46 4.42 -12.48 -14.42
C SER A 46 4.89 -13.33 -13.24
N GLN A 47 6.18 -13.69 -13.19
CA GLN A 47 6.76 -14.46 -12.08
C GLN A 47 6.68 -13.72 -10.74
N HIS A 48 6.75 -12.39 -10.74
CA HIS A 48 6.56 -11.61 -9.51
C HIS A 48 5.14 -11.72 -8.93
N LEU A 49 4.15 -12.02 -9.78
CA LEU A 49 2.76 -12.24 -9.34
C LEU A 49 2.50 -13.70 -8.90
N ASP A 50 3.53 -14.54 -8.88
CA ASP A 50 3.56 -15.88 -8.26
C ASP A 50 4.45 -15.94 -7.01
N ASP A 51 5.23 -14.89 -6.74
CA ASP A 51 6.10 -14.79 -5.56
C ASP A 51 5.33 -14.17 -4.40
N ASP A 52 4.99 -14.99 -3.41
CA ASP A 52 4.32 -14.55 -2.18
C ASP A 52 5.05 -13.36 -1.53
N TYR A 53 6.38 -13.37 -1.50
CA TYR A 53 7.16 -12.27 -0.92
C TYR A 53 6.94 -10.96 -1.66
N TRP A 54 6.88 -11.01 -2.99
CA TRP A 54 6.61 -9.85 -3.81
C TRP A 54 5.17 -9.37 -3.65
N ILE A 55 4.20 -10.28 -3.62
CA ILE A 55 2.78 -9.98 -3.40
C ILE A 55 2.57 -9.31 -2.04
N ALA A 56 3.23 -9.78 -0.98
CA ALA A 56 3.15 -9.14 0.33
C ALA A 56 3.74 -7.73 0.35
N LYS A 57 4.86 -7.50 -0.35
CA LYS A 57 5.39 -6.13 -0.54
C LYS A 57 4.42 -5.23 -1.29
N LEU A 58 3.78 -5.74 -2.35
CA LEU A 58 2.76 -4.99 -3.10
C LEU A 58 1.58 -4.61 -2.20
N ALA A 59 1.10 -5.54 -1.38
CA ALA A 59 0.00 -5.30 -0.45
C ALA A 59 0.35 -4.29 0.63
N TYR A 60 1.54 -4.39 1.21
CA TYR A 60 2.04 -3.39 2.16
C TYR A 60 2.12 -2.00 1.53
N MET A 61 2.62 -1.92 0.30
CA MET A 61 2.69 -0.66 -0.42
C MET A 61 1.28 -0.09 -0.65
N ALA A 62 0.31 -0.91 -1.05
CA ALA A 62 -1.07 -0.48 -1.16
C ALA A 62 -1.63 0.06 0.18
N ASP A 63 -1.40 -0.64 1.29
CA ASP A 63 -1.85 -0.22 2.63
C ASP A 63 -1.18 1.10 3.08
N ILE A 64 0.13 1.26 2.91
CA ILE A 64 0.84 2.51 3.27
C ILE A 64 0.36 3.68 2.43
N PHE A 65 0.21 3.49 1.12
CA PHE A 65 -0.30 4.55 0.27
C PHE A 65 -1.75 4.91 0.62
N GLU A 66 -2.57 3.97 1.07
CA GLU A 66 -3.91 4.27 1.59
C GLU A 66 -3.85 5.18 2.82
N HIS A 67 -3.02 4.85 3.83
CA HIS A 67 -2.82 5.70 5.01
C HIS A 67 -2.32 7.10 4.66
N LEU A 68 -1.37 7.21 3.73
CA LEU A 68 -0.85 8.47 3.21
C LEU A 68 -1.96 9.26 2.51
N ASN A 69 -2.74 8.61 1.66
CA ASN A 69 -3.83 9.22 0.92
C ASN A 69 -4.95 9.73 1.84
N GLU A 70 -5.25 9.02 2.92
CA GLU A 70 -6.16 9.51 3.95
C GLU A 70 -5.64 10.77 4.64
N LEU A 71 -4.36 10.80 5.01
CA LEU A 71 -3.72 11.98 5.58
C LEU A 71 -3.82 13.16 4.61
N ASN A 72 -3.55 12.93 3.32
CA ASN A 72 -3.69 13.96 2.29
C ASN A 72 -5.08 14.58 2.29
N LYS A 73 -6.11 13.73 2.18
CA LYS A 73 -7.50 14.17 2.11
C LYS A 73 -7.87 14.97 3.35
N LYS A 74 -7.41 14.54 4.53
CA LYS A 74 -7.60 15.25 5.79
C LYS A 74 -6.93 16.62 5.81
N MET A 75 -5.82 16.83 5.09
CA MET A 75 -5.13 18.14 5.01
C MET A 75 -5.68 19.07 3.91
N GLN A 76 -6.46 18.56 2.95
CA GLN A 76 -7.01 19.34 1.83
C GLN A 76 -8.44 19.86 2.07
N GLY A 77 -8.95 19.79 3.31
CA GLY A 77 -10.30 20.24 3.66
C GLY A 77 -10.45 21.76 3.60
N ARG A 78 -11.67 22.26 3.35
CA ARG A 78 -11.97 23.72 3.27
C ARG A 78 -11.65 24.51 4.55
N ASN A 79 -11.51 23.83 5.69
CA ASN A 79 -11.28 24.45 7.00
C ASN A 79 -9.87 24.15 7.55
N GLU A 80 -8.94 23.70 6.71
CA GLU A 80 -7.57 23.38 7.12
C GLU A 80 -6.67 24.61 7.09
N ASN A 81 -5.81 24.71 8.10
CA ASN A 81 -4.76 25.70 8.16
C ASN A 81 -3.41 25.04 8.50
N ILE A 82 -2.33 25.81 8.47
CA ILE A 82 -0.98 25.27 8.68
C ILE A 82 -0.82 24.57 10.03
N LEU A 83 -1.48 25.07 11.09
CA LEU A 83 -1.42 24.48 12.43
C LEU A 83 -2.16 23.14 12.48
N THR A 84 -3.38 23.07 11.91
CA THR A 84 -4.14 21.81 11.87
C THR A 84 -3.46 20.76 11.00
N CYS A 85 -2.84 21.16 9.88
CA CYS A 85 -2.03 20.28 9.05
C CYS A 85 -0.80 19.78 9.81
N PHE A 86 -0.11 20.65 10.55
CA PHE A 86 1.02 20.26 11.38
C PHE A 86 0.62 19.24 12.45
N ASP A 87 -0.48 19.48 13.17
CA ASP A 87 -0.99 18.56 14.18
C ASP A 87 -1.32 17.18 13.59
N LYS A 88 -1.91 17.15 12.39
CA LYS A 88 -2.20 15.90 11.65
C LYS A 88 -0.95 15.17 11.22
N LEU A 89 0.07 15.89 10.74
CA LEU A 89 1.37 15.31 10.40
C LEU A 89 2.04 14.71 11.63
N GLN A 90 2.06 15.43 12.76
CA GLN A 90 2.60 14.93 14.02
C GLN A 90 1.85 13.69 14.53
N GLY A 91 0.51 13.70 14.45
CA GLY A 91 -0.31 12.54 14.77
C GLY A 91 -0.03 11.35 13.86
N PHE A 92 0.22 11.59 12.58
CA PHE A 92 0.57 10.56 11.62
C PHE A 92 1.95 9.95 11.88
N ILE A 93 2.97 10.76 12.19
CA ILE A 93 4.31 10.27 12.56
C ILE A 93 4.21 9.35 13.79
N LYS A 94 3.46 9.76 14.82
CA LYS A 94 3.21 8.93 16.01
C LYS A 94 2.46 7.64 15.66
N LYS A 95 1.52 7.69 14.72
CA LYS A 95 0.83 6.48 14.21
C LYS A 95 1.84 5.55 13.52
N LEU A 96 2.75 6.05 12.69
CA LEU A 96 3.80 5.23 12.06
C LEU A 96 4.74 4.59 13.08
N GLU A 97 5.12 5.31 14.13
CA GLU A 97 5.91 4.76 15.24
C GLU A 97 5.18 3.61 15.93
N LEU A 98 3.88 3.75 16.18
CA LEU A 98 3.05 2.69 16.74
C LEU A 98 2.96 1.49 15.78
N CYS A 99 2.70 1.73 14.49
CA CYS A 99 2.67 0.67 13.47
C CYS A 99 3.98 -0.12 13.46
N LYS A 100 5.13 0.56 13.54
CA LYS A 100 6.44 -0.09 13.58
C LYS A 100 6.61 -0.97 14.81
N LYS A 101 6.18 -0.51 15.99
CA LYS A 101 6.24 -1.30 17.23
C LYS A 101 5.36 -2.54 17.16
N GLU A 102 4.15 -2.42 16.61
CA GLU A 102 3.24 -3.56 16.45
C GLU A 102 3.73 -4.56 15.40
N LEU A 103 4.26 -4.05 14.28
CA LEU A 103 4.89 -4.86 13.24
C LEU A 103 6.05 -5.71 13.80
N GLN A 104 6.89 -5.13 14.67
CA GLN A 104 7.99 -5.85 15.34
C GLN A 104 7.50 -6.95 16.30
N LYS A 105 6.26 -6.86 16.80
CA LYS A 105 5.60 -7.91 17.57
C LYS A 105 4.90 -8.96 16.69
N GLY A 106 4.93 -8.79 15.36
CA GLY A 106 4.22 -9.62 14.39
C GLY A 106 2.75 -9.24 14.21
N CYS A 107 2.30 -8.11 14.75
CA CYS A 107 0.92 -7.65 14.57
C CYS A 107 0.78 -6.79 13.31
N LEU A 108 0.00 -7.29 12.35
CA LEU A 108 -0.25 -6.66 11.05
C LEU A 108 -1.66 -6.04 10.92
N GLU A 109 -2.41 -5.90 12.00
CA GLU A 109 -3.80 -5.40 11.97
C GLU A 109 -3.94 -4.01 11.30
N MET A 110 -2.89 -3.18 11.38
CA MET A 110 -2.87 -1.85 10.73
C MET A 110 -2.64 -1.91 9.21
N TYR A 111 -2.40 -3.10 8.65
CA TYR A 111 -2.10 -3.37 7.26
C TYR A 111 -3.03 -4.47 6.74
N GLN A 112 -4.27 -4.13 6.42
CA GLN A 112 -5.32 -5.10 6.12
C GLN A 112 -4.94 -6.05 4.98
N ARG A 113 -4.47 -5.53 3.84
CA ARG A 113 -4.09 -6.37 2.69
C ARG A 113 -2.89 -7.24 3.03
N THR A 114 -1.92 -6.68 3.73
CA THR A 114 -0.70 -7.39 4.16
C THR A 114 -1.03 -8.53 5.14
N ASN A 115 -1.97 -8.30 6.06
CA ASN A 115 -2.40 -9.30 7.05
C ASN A 115 -3.07 -10.50 6.36
N HIS A 116 -3.87 -10.26 5.33
CA HIS A 116 -4.57 -11.31 4.56
C HIS A 116 -3.64 -12.25 3.79
N ILE A 117 -2.43 -11.80 3.42
CA ILE A 117 -1.46 -12.61 2.67
C ILE A 117 -0.63 -13.49 3.61
N THR A 118 -0.70 -13.23 4.91
CA THR A 118 -0.08 -13.97 6.03
C THR A 118 1.21 -14.68 5.63
N ILE A 119 2.30 -13.93 5.54
CA ILE A 119 3.63 -14.52 5.43
C ILE A 119 4.31 -14.39 6.79
N GLU A 120 4.56 -15.51 7.46
CA GLU A 120 5.46 -15.60 8.61
C GLU A 120 6.94 -15.40 8.18
N ASN A 121 7.20 -14.47 7.27
CA ASN A 121 8.52 -14.17 6.79
C ASN A 121 9.13 -13.07 7.65
N LYS A 122 10.06 -13.48 8.51
CA LYS A 122 10.83 -12.57 9.37
C LYS A 122 11.56 -11.49 8.57
N GLN A 123 12.01 -11.79 7.35
CA GLN A 123 12.65 -10.81 6.46
C GLN A 123 11.67 -9.73 6.02
N LEU A 124 10.42 -10.10 5.71
CA LEU A 124 9.37 -9.13 5.36
C LEU A 124 9.20 -8.12 6.50
N ILE A 125 9.05 -8.60 7.74
CA ILE A 125 8.89 -7.74 8.92
C ILE A 125 10.08 -6.75 9.05
N VAL A 126 11.30 -7.23 8.82
CA VAL A 126 12.51 -6.38 8.84
C VAL A 126 12.46 -5.32 7.75
N ASP A 127 12.18 -5.70 6.50
CA ASP A 127 12.10 -4.79 5.35
C ASP A 127 11.01 -3.73 5.55
N LEU A 128 9.83 -4.14 6.04
CA LEU A 128 8.71 -3.25 6.32
C LEU A 128 9.05 -2.26 7.46
N ALA A 129 9.71 -2.73 8.52
CA ALA A 129 10.12 -1.87 9.63
C ALA A 129 11.22 -0.88 9.22
N GLN A 130 12.13 -1.29 8.33
CA GLN A 130 13.15 -0.42 7.75
C GLN A 130 12.48 0.66 6.88
N HIS A 131 11.54 0.28 6.02
CA HIS A 131 10.79 1.24 5.20
C HIS A 131 10.03 2.27 6.05
N LEU A 132 9.33 1.83 7.10
CA LEU A 132 8.65 2.74 8.03
C LEU A 132 9.59 3.76 8.67
N SER A 133 10.83 3.38 8.92
CA SER A 133 11.84 4.27 9.52
C SER A 133 12.31 5.36 8.56
N MET A 134 12.14 5.17 7.25
CA MET A 134 12.46 6.18 6.24
C MET A 134 11.33 7.21 6.03
N LEU A 135 10.13 6.94 6.58
CA LEU A 135 8.96 7.82 6.46
C LEU A 135 8.80 8.78 7.66
N GLN A 136 9.72 8.72 8.62
CA GLN A 136 9.76 9.53 9.85
C GLN A 136 10.78 10.66 9.70
#